data_AF-A0A6N2TSZ7-F1
#
_entry.id   AF-A0A6N2TSZ7-F1
#
_cell.length_a   1.000
_cell.length_b   1.000
_cell.length_c   1.000
_cell.angle_alpha   90.00
_cell.angle_beta   90.00
_cell.angle_gamma   90.00
#
_symmetry.space_group_name_H-M   'P 1'
#
loop_
_entity.id
_entity.type
_entity.pdbx_description
1 polymer ?
#
loop_
_entity_poly.entity_id
_entity_poly.type
_entity_poly.pdbx_seq_one_letter_code
_entity_poly.pdbx_strand_id
1 'polypeptide(L)' 'MIMVAFVKAVILNLAIYAVWYYLEYKQFGILQWDRKCDDVVAFIYFLLTWYLFAKK' A
#
# COMPACT_ATOMS: atom_id res chain seq x y z
N MET A 1 -16.70 13.05 5.25
CA MET A 1 -15.75 12.18 6.00
C MET A 1 -15.18 11.04 5.15
N ILE A 2 -15.99 10.33 4.33
CA ILE A 2 -15.51 9.20 3.49
C ILE A 2 -14.35 9.57 2.54
N MET A 3 -14.38 10.76 1.94
CA MET A 3 -13.34 11.25 1.03
C MET A 3 -12.00 11.48 1.75
N VAL A 4 -12.03 11.99 2.98
CA VAL A 4 -10.82 12.18 3.79
C VAL A 4 -10.23 10.82 4.20
N ALA A 5 -11.07 9.86 4.56
CA ALA A 5 -10.64 8.49 4.85
C ALA A 5 -9.99 7.82 3.64
N PHE A 6 -10.57 8.00 2.45
CA PHE A 6 -10.01 7.51 1.19
C PHE A 6 -8.63 8.12 0.92
N VAL A 7 -8.49 9.45 1.02
CA VAL A 7 -7.19 10.13 0.81
C VAL A 7 -6.13 9.64 1.81
N LYS A 8 -6.50 9.46 3.09
CA LYS A 8 -5.58 8.90 4.10
C LYS A 8 -5.14 7.48 3.75
N ALA A 9 -6.06 6.64 3.30
CA ALA A 9 -5.74 5.27 2.87
C ALA A 9 -4.81 5.26 1.65
N VAL A 10 -5.04 6.13 0.66
CA VAL A 10 -4.16 6.27 -0.51
C VAL A 10 -2.74 6.67 -0.07
N ILE A 11 -2.61 7.74 0.73
CA ILE A 11 -1.30 8.22 1.20
C ILE A 11 -0.56 7.12 1.98
N LEU A 12 -1.27 6.40 2.86
CA LEU A 12 -0.67 5.30 3.63
C LEU A 12 -0.19 4.17 2.72
N ASN A 13 -0.98 3.79 1.71
CA ASN A 13 -0.57 2.72 0.78
C ASN A 13 0.63 3.14 -0.07
N LEU A 14 0.71 4.38 -0.53
CA LEU A 14 1.89 4.89 -1.23
C LEU A 14 3.14 4.86 -0.35
N ALA A 15 3.00 5.19 0.94
CA ALA A 15 4.11 5.09 1.89
C ALA A 15 4.57 3.64 2.10
N ILE A 16 3.63 2.69 2.19
CA ILE A 16 3.92 1.26 2.27
C ILE A 16 4.68 0.80 1.03
N TYR A 17 4.22 1.18 -0.17
CA TYR A 17 4.91 0.85 -1.43
C TYR A 17 6.34 1.38 -1.46
N ALA A 18 6.57 2.62 -1.03
CA ALA A 18 7.91 3.20 -1.00
C ALA A 18 8.86 2.39 -0.08
N VAL A 19 8.38 2.02 1.11
CA VAL A 19 9.15 1.18 2.04
C VAL A 19 9.38 -0.22 1.47
N TRP A 20 8.35 -0.81 0.86
CA TRP A 20 8.42 -2.14 0.26
C TRP A 20 9.48 -2.20 -0.84
N TYR A 21 9.46 -1.27 -1.80
CA TYR A 21 10.44 -1.20 -2.88
C TYR A 21 11.85 -0.91 -2.37
N TYR A 22 12.00 -0.08 -1.34
CA TYR A 22 13.29 0.12 -0.70
C TYR A 22 13.85 -1.19 -0.11
N LEU A 23 13.01 -1.93 0.64
CA LEU A 23 13.41 -3.20 1.25
C LEU A 23 13.69 -4.27 0.20
N GLU A 24 12.88 -4.33 -0.85
CA GLU A 24 13.07 -5.25 -1.97
C GLU A 24 14.40 -5.00 -2.68
N TYR A 25 14.67 -3.75 -3.05
CA TYR A 25 15.94 -3.38 -3.67
C TYR A 25 17.13 -3.70 -2.76
N LYS A 26 17.01 -3.44 -1.46
CA LYS A 26 18.04 -3.79 -0.48
C LYS A 26 18.28 -5.30 -0.38
N GLN A 27 17.23 -6.11 -0.52
CA GLN A 27 17.31 -7.56 -0.39
C GLN A 27 17.84 -8.25 -1.66
N PHE A 28 17.37 -7.84 -2.84
CA PHE A 28 17.65 -8.53 -4.10
C PHE A 28 18.61 -7.78 -5.02
N GLY A 29 18.93 -6.52 -4.72
CA GLY A 29 19.75 -5.64 -5.56
C GLY A 29 19.02 -5.13 -6.82
N ILE A 30 17.78 -5.56 -7.04
CA ILE A 30 16.91 -5.15 -8.14
C ILE A 30 15.46 -5.06 -7.65
N LEU A 31 14.66 -4.18 -8.25
CA LEU A 31 13.22 -4.15 -8.04
C LEU A 31 12.56 -5.28 -8.82
N GLN A 32 11.63 -5.99 -8.19
CA GLN A 32 10.90 -7.06 -8.86
C GLN A 32 9.56 -6.50 -9.33
N TRP A 33 9.54 -6.06 -10.58
CA TRP A 33 8.33 -5.56 -11.23
C TRP A 33 7.34 -6.70 -11.52
N ASP A 34 6.07 -6.35 -11.71
CA ASP A 34 4.98 -7.24 -12.16
C ASP A 34 4.67 -8.45 -11.26
N ARG A 35 4.96 -8.33 -9.96
CA ARG A 35 4.55 -9.35 -8.99
C ARG A 35 3.06 -9.23 -8.66
N LYS A 36 2.24 -10.03 -9.35
CA LYS A 36 0.77 -10.08 -9.15
C LYS A 36 0.33 -10.25 -7.69
N CYS A 37 1.13 -10.95 -6.88
CA CYS A 37 0.83 -11.11 -5.45
C CYS A 37 0.86 -9.76 -4.72
N ASP A 38 1.81 -8.89 -5.05
CA ASP A 38 1.96 -7.58 -4.43
C ASP A 38 0.76 -6.69 -4.73
N ASP A 39 0.23 -6.75 -5.95
CA ASP A 39 -0.96 -5.99 -6.34
C ASP A 39 -2.18 -6.40 -5.50
N VAL A 40 -2.38 -7.70 -5.31
CA VAL A 40 -3.47 -8.23 -4.49
C VAL A 40 -3.30 -7.82 -3.03
N VAL A 41 -2.07 -7.96 -2.50
CA VAL A 41 -1.76 -7.58 -1.11
C VAL A 41 -1.99 -6.09 -0.91
N ALA A 42 -1.49 -5.23 -1.79
CA ALA A 42 -1.68 -3.79 -1.72
C ALA A 42 -3.16 -3.39 -1.81
N PHE A 43 -3.95 -4.06 -2.67
CA PHE A 43 -5.38 -3.83 -2.75
C PHE A 43 -6.10 -4.19 -1.45
N ILE A 44 -5.75 -5.33 -0.83
CA ILE A 44 -6.31 -5.73 0.46
C ILE A 44 -5.94 -4.73 1.56
N TYR A 45 -4.67 -4.32 1.63
CA TYR A 45 -4.22 -3.30 2.59
C TYR A 45 -4.98 -1.98 2.39
N PHE A 46 -5.18 -1.55 1.14
CA PHE A 46 -5.97 -0.38 0.82
C PHE A 46 -7.41 -0.47 1.34
N LEU A 47 -8.12 -1.57 1.06
CA LEU A 47 -9.49 -1.76 1.53
C LEU A 47 -9.58 -1.77 3.06
N LEU A 48 -8.67 -2.47 3.74
CA LEU A 48 -8.65 -2.55 5.20
C LEU A 48 -8.37 -1.19 5.83
N THR A 49 -7.35 -0.49 5.34
CA THR A 49 -6.98 0.83 5.87
C THR A 49 -8.06 1.88 5.60
N TRP A 50 -8.67 1.86 4.41
CA TRP A 50 -9.80 2.73 4.11
C TRP A 50 -11.00 2.46 5.02
N TYR A 51 -11.37 1.19 5.21
CA TYR A 51 -12.45 0.82 6.13
C TYR A 51 -12.17 1.30 7.55
N LEU A 52 -10.96 1.09 8.06
CA LEU A 52 -10.56 1.54 9.40
C LEU A 52 -10.60 3.08 9.54
N PHE A 53 -10.16 3.82 8.51
CA PHE A 53 -10.26 5.28 8.51
C PHE A 53 -11.68 5.81 8.32
N ALA A 54 -12.55 5.07 7.63
CA ALA A 54 -13.93 5.46 7.39
C ALA A 54 -14.86 5.15 8.58
N LYS A 55 -14.52 4.14 9.38
CA LYS A 55 -15.23 3.80 10.63
C LYS A 55 -14.90 4.77 11.78
N LYS A 56 -13.72 5.41 11.72
CA LYS A 56 -13.29 6.44 12.68
C LYS A 56 -13.99 7.76 12.42
#